data_AF-A0A562L832-F1
#
_entry.id   AF-A0A562L832-F1
#
_cell.length_a   1.000
_cell.length_b   1.000
_cell.length_c   1.000
_cell.angle_alpha   90.00
_cell.angle_beta   90.00
_cell.angle_gamma   90.00
#
_symmetry.space_group_name_H-M   'P 1'
#
loop_
_entity.id
_entity.type
_entity.pdbx_description
1 polymer ?
#
loop_
_entity_poly.entity_id
_entity_poly.type
_entity_poly.pdbx_seq_one_letter_code
_entity_poly.pdbx_strand_id
1 'polypeptide(L)'
;MRRIIWSFTRDPGTGLPASTLVADTQWQPQLLANIRALMARLQEDHGLEPVPNLGSRLAKTELTNAPLHAGADLATGPHANLRIHTVHKVKGETLDAVLYLAEKDHAETLLRGAETELGRIGYVAVTRARNLVWLGVPTTALDALRPALVARGFSEVGVA
;
A
#
# COMPACT_ATOMS: atom_id res chain seq x y z
N MET A 1 13.76 2.19 11.82
CA MET A 1 12.37 2.43 12.26
C MET A 1 11.34 2.60 11.12
N ARG A 2 11.37 3.66 10.29
CA ARG A 2 10.34 3.88 9.22
C ARG A 2 10.13 2.66 8.29
N ARG A 3 11.22 2.02 7.86
CA ARG A 3 11.17 0.78 7.05
C ARG A 3 10.48 -0.38 7.76
N ILE A 4 10.72 -0.57 9.05
CA ILE A 4 10.14 -1.67 9.85
C ILE A 4 8.62 -1.46 9.97
N ILE A 5 8.19 -0.24 10.30
CA ILE A 5 6.76 0.12 10.37
C ILE A 5 6.09 -0.05 9.01
N TRP A 6 6.75 0.40 7.93
CA TRP A 6 6.22 0.23 6.58
C TRP A 6 6.06 -1.25 6.18
N SER A 7 7.07 -2.08 6.46
CA SER A 7 6.98 -3.54 6.24
C SER A 7 5.84 -4.16 7.04
N PHE A 8 5.65 -3.77 8.30
CA PHE A 8 4.52 -4.22 9.11
C PHE A 8 3.18 -3.86 8.47
N THR A 9 3.01 -2.66 7.91
CA THR A 9 1.72 -2.25 7.30
C THR A 9 1.38 -2.98 6.00
N ARG A 10 2.34 -3.66 5.35
CA ARG A 10 2.14 -4.27 4.02
C ARG A 10 2.00 -5.79 4.04
N ASP A 11 2.34 -6.45 5.15
CA ASP A 11 2.30 -7.90 5.25
C ASP A 11 1.09 -8.34 6.11
N PRO A 12 0.06 -8.97 5.53
CA PRO A 12 -1.11 -9.42 6.28
C PRO A 12 -0.83 -10.62 7.20
N GLY A 13 0.24 -11.39 6.97
CA GLY A 13 0.62 -12.52 7.80
C GLY A 13 1.43 -12.08 9.03
N THR A 14 2.53 -11.36 8.80
CA THR A 14 3.47 -10.99 9.87
C THR A 14 3.28 -9.56 10.40
N GLY A 15 2.40 -8.79 9.76
CA GLY A 15 2.18 -7.38 10.02
C GLY A 15 0.72 -7.04 10.34
N LEU A 16 0.13 -6.07 9.62
CA LEU A 16 -1.26 -5.65 9.80
C LEU A 16 -2.23 -6.67 9.16
N PRO A 17 -3.04 -7.42 9.95
CA PRO A 17 -3.85 -8.50 9.39
C PRO A 17 -4.94 -8.01 8.43
N ALA A 18 -5.34 -8.87 7.50
CA ALA A 18 -6.34 -8.55 6.48
C ALA A 18 -7.70 -8.18 7.11
N SER A 19 -8.28 -7.05 6.69
CA SER A 19 -9.57 -6.55 7.22
C SER A 19 -10.78 -7.44 6.91
N THR A 20 -10.60 -8.43 6.04
CA THR A 20 -11.58 -9.47 5.71
C THR A 20 -11.69 -10.57 6.76
N LEU A 21 -10.73 -10.67 7.69
CA LEU A 21 -10.79 -11.60 8.82
C LEU A 21 -11.87 -11.18 9.83
N VAL A 22 -12.49 -12.15 10.49
CA VAL A 22 -13.49 -11.90 11.54
C VAL A 22 -12.85 -11.12 12.70
N ALA A 23 -13.41 -9.96 13.03
CA ALA A 23 -12.75 -8.94 13.84
C ALA A 23 -12.35 -9.45 15.24
N ASP A 24 -13.27 -10.11 15.95
CA ASP A 24 -13.12 -10.50 17.36
C ASP A 24 -12.33 -11.81 17.57
N THR A 25 -12.40 -12.72 16.60
CA THR A 25 -11.94 -14.12 16.73
C THR A 25 -10.71 -14.43 15.90
N GLN A 26 -10.46 -13.67 14.83
CA GLN A 26 -9.33 -13.88 13.92
C GLN A 26 -8.42 -12.65 13.87
N TRP A 27 -8.98 -11.50 13.52
CA TRP A 27 -8.21 -10.29 13.25
C TRP A 27 -7.51 -9.75 14.49
N GLN A 28 -8.24 -9.52 15.59
CA GLN A 28 -7.67 -8.94 16.81
C GLN A 28 -6.61 -9.86 17.46
N PRO A 29 -6.84 -11.18 17.61
CA PRO A 29 -5.81 -12.08 18.14
C PRO A 29 -4.53 -12.07 17.30
N GLN A 30 -4.66 -12.08 15.96
CA GLN A 30 -3.52 -12.01 15.05
C GLN A 30 -2.77 -10.68 15.18
N LEU A 31 -3.50 -9.56 15.22
CA LEU A 31 -2.90 -8.23 15.38
C LEU A 31 -2.10 -8.14 16.68
N LEU A 32 -2.66 -8.64 17.78
CA LEU A 32 -1.99 -8.61 19.08
C LEU A 32 -0.69 -9.42 19.05
N ALA A 33 -0.68 -10.59 18.42
CA ALA A 33 0.53 -11.40 18.25
C ALA A 33 1.59 -10.67 17.40
N ASN A 34 1.16 -10.10 16.26
CA ASN A 34 2.06 -9.40 15.34
C ASN A 34 2.64 -8.12 15.97
N ILE A 35 1.86 -7.35 16.73
CA ILE A 35 2.37 -6.16 17.44
C ILE A 35 3.37 -6.55 18.54
N ARG A 36 3.17 -7.65 19.26
CA ARG A 36 4.16 -8.13 20.24
C ARG A 36 5.50 -8.44 19.56
N ALA A 37 5.46 -9.11 18.40
CA ALA A 37 6.67 -9.38 17.62
C ALA A 37 7.33 -8.09 17.11
N LEU A 38 6.54 -7.12 16.63
CA LEU A 38 7.03 -5.80 16.22
C LEU A 38 7.72 -5.07 17.38
N MET A 39 7.13 -5.08 18.57
CA MET A 39 7.68 -4.41 19.76
C MET A 39 8.98 -5.06 20.20
N ALA A 40 9.06 -6.39 20.22
CA ALA A 40 10.30 -7.11 20.54
C ALA A 40 11.42 -6.73 19.57
N ARG A 41 11.11 -6.65 18.27
CA ARG A 41 12.06 -6.22 17.23
C ARG A 41 12.48 -4.76 17.39
N LEU A 42 11.56 -3.86 17.74
CA LEU A 42 11.89 -2.45 17.98
C LEU A 42 12.72 -2.25 19.24
N GLN A 43 12.52 -3.09 20.26
CA GLN A 43 13.37 -3.11 21.44
C GLN A 43 14.79 -3.59 21.11
N GLU A 44 14.92 -4.67 20.35
CA GLU A 44 16.21 -5.22 19.93
C GLU A 44 16.98 -4.28 18.98
N ASP A 45 16.33 -3.78 17.93
CA ASP A 45 16.96 -2.97 16.88
C ASP A 45 17.20 -1.52 17.31
N HIS A 46 16.40 -0.99 18.25
CA HIS A 46 16.35 0.45 18.55
C HIS A 46 16.29 0.81 20.04
N GLY A 47 16.33 -0.15 20.96
CA GLY A 47 16.30 0.11 22.41
C GLY A 47 15.01 0.74 22.90
N LEU A 48 13.91 0.57 22.16
CA LEU A 48 12.61 1.13 22.52
C LEU A 48 11.87 0.19 23.47
N GLU A 49 11.54 0.70 24.65
CA GLU A 49 10.85 -0.08 25.67
C GLU A 49 9.40 -0.43 25.26
N PRO A 50 8.98 -1.69 25.40
CA PRO A 50 7.62 -2.08 25.13
C PRO A 50 6.64 -1.43 26.10
N VAL A 51 5.56 -0.86 25.56
CA VAL A 51 4.43 -0.38 26.34
C VAL A 51 3.77 -1.54 27.10
N PRO A 52 3.58 -1.44 28.43
CA PRO A 52 2.90 -2.46 29.21
C PRO A 52 1.39 -2.49 28.87
N ASN A 53 0.73 -3.60 29.22
CA ASN A 53 -0.72 -3.77 29.06
C ASN A 53 -1.22 -3.66 27.60
N LEU A 54 -0.43 -4.14 26.64
CA LEU A 54 -0.82 -4.11 25.23
C LEU A 54 -2.18 -4.80 24.96
N GLY A 55 -2.48 -5.88 25.69
CA GLY A 55 -3.75 -6.59 25.55
C GLY A 55 -4.98 -5.75 25.90
N SER A 56 -4.89 -4.84 26.87
CA SER A 56 -6.01 -3.94 27.19
C SER A 56 -6.08 -2.75 26.23
N ARG A 57 -4.94 -2.30 25.70
CA ARG A 57 -4.88 -1.24 24.67
C ARG A 57 -5.41 -1.70 23.31
N LEU A 58 -5.34 -2.99 23.03
CA LEU A 58 -5.89 -3.64 21.85
C LEU A 58 -7.02 -4.56 22.27
N ALA A 59 -7.91 -4.10 23.16
CA ALA A 59 -9.03 -4.92 23.59
C ALA A 59 -9.94 -5.26 22.41
N LYS A 60 -10.46 -6.48 22.40
CA LYS A 60 -11.51 -6.90 21.46
C LYS A 60 -12.92 -6.42 21.85
N THR A 61 -13.03 -5.69 22.95
CA THR A 61 -14.30 -5.14 23.43
C THR A 61 -14.90 -4.26 22.33
N GLU A 62 -16.19 -4.44 22.04
CA GLU A 62 -16.93 -3.76 20.96
C GLU A 62 -16.61 -4.23 19.53
N LEU A 63 -15.68 -5.17 19.33
CA LEU A 63 -15.55 -5.81 18.03
C LEU A 63 -16.72 -6.76 17.80
N THR A 64 -17.36 -6.61 16.64
CA THR A 64 -18.43 -7.51 16.21
C THR A 64 -17.85 -8.83 15.72
N ASN A 65 -18.66 -9.89 15.79
CA ASN A 65 -18.33 -11.17 15.17
C ASN A 65 -18.60 -11.10 13.64
N ALA A 66 -17.89 -10.19 12.98
CA ALA A 66 -17.96 -9.94 11.55
C ALA A 66 -16.61 -9.38 11.06
N PRO A 67 -16.31 -9.47 9.75
CA PRO A 67 -15.15 -8.79 9.20
C PRO A 67 -15.16 -7.28 9.45
N LEU A 68 -13.98 -6.68 9.66
CA LEU A 68 -13.84 -5.22 9.77
C LEU A 68 -14.25 -4.52 8.46
N HIS A 69 -14.02 -5.18 7.34
CA HIS A 69 -14.47 -4.76 6.04
C HIS A 69 -14.94 -5.99 5.26
N ALA A 70 -16.14 -5.94 4.69
CA ALA A 70 -16.76 -7.06 3.97
C ALA A 70 -16.10 -7.39 2.62
N GLY A 71 -14.91 -6.85 2.34
CA GLY A 71 -14.23 -7.04 1.06
C GLY A 71 -15.11 -6.64 -0.12
N ALA A 72 -15.95 -5.61 0.04
CA ALA A 72 -16.80 -5.14 -1.04
C ALA A 72 -15.89 -4.84 -2.22
N ASP A 73 -16.08 -5.63 -3.28
CA ASP A 73 -15.43 -5.42 -4.56
C ASP A 73 -15.65 -3.96 -4.94
N LEU A 74 -14.55 -3.20 -5.11
CA LEU A 74 -14.59 -1.81 -5.57
C LEU A 74 -15.37 -1.66 -6.89
N ALA A 75 -15.68 -2.76 -7.59
CA ALA A 75 -16.52 -2.81 -8.77
C ALA A 75 -18.05 -2.90 -8.52
N THR A 76 -18.53 -3.10 -7.29
CA THR A 76 -19.97 -3.38 -7.01
C THR A 76 -20.77 -2.23 -6.37
N GLY A 77 -20.12 -1.13 -6.00
CA GLY A 77 -20.83 0.12 -5.66
C GLY A 77 -21.29 0.85 -6.93
N PRO A 78 -22.27 1.78 -6.86
CA PRO A 78 -22.56 2.68 -7.98
C PRO A 78 -21.25 3.34 -8.36
N HIS A 79 -20.71 2.99 -9.53
CA HIS A 79 -19.32 3.24 -9.90
C HIS A 79 -18.88 4.59 -9.35
N ALA A 80 -17.96 4.57 -8.37
CA ALA A 80 -17.26 5.78 -8.00
C ALA A 80 -16.65 6.27 -9.31
N ASN A 81 -17.21 7.37 -9.87
CA ASN A 81 -16.97 7.77 -11.25
C ASN A 81 -15.49 7.69 -11.56
N LEU A 82 -15.08 6.70 -12.38
CA LEU A 82 -13.68 6.49 -12.72
C LEU A 82 -13.23 7.72 -13.50
N ARG A 83 -12.48 8.60 -12.81
CA ARG A 83 -12.08 9.89 -13.35
C ARG A 83 -10.82 9.72 -14.18
N ILE A 84 -10.97 9.79 -15.50
CA ILE A 84 -9.87 9.66 -16.45
C ILE A 84 -9.43 11.04 -16.90
N HIS A 85 -8.18 11.39 -16.59
CA HIS A 85 -7.58 12.67 -16.97
C HIS A 85 -6.11 12.51 -17.37
N THR A 86 -5.61 13.48 -18.13
CA THR A 86 -4.18 13.66 -18.29
C THR A 86 -3.56 14.19 -17.00
N VAL A 87 -2.31 13.84 -16.74
CA VAL A 87 -1.58 14.23 -15.51
C VAL A 87 -1.60 15.76 -15.28
N HIS A 88 -1.58 16.55 -16.36
CA HIS A 88 -1.64 18.00 -16.30
C HIS A 88 -2.93 18.54 -15.65
N LYS A 89 -4.06 17.87 -15.85
CA LYS A 89 -5.37 18.31 -15.32
C LYS A 89 -5.57 18.05 -13.84
N VAL A 90 -4.73 17.20 -13.23
CA VAL A 90 -4.79 16.84 -11.80
C VAL A 90 -3.65 17.48 -10.99
N LYS A 91 -2.90 18.41 -11.58
CA LYS A 91 -1.82 19.11 -10.90
C LYS A 91 -2.39 19.94 -9.72
N GLY A 92 -1.85 19.70 -8.53
CA GLY A 92 -2.30 20.33 -7.27
C GLY A 92 -3.34 19.53 -6.50
N GLU A 93 -3.93 18.51 -7.09
CA GLU A 93 -4.90 17.64 -6.43
C GLU A 93 -4.20 16.53 -5.62
N THR A 94 -4.92 15.95 -4.65
CA THR A 94 -4.53 14.71 -3.95
C THR A 94 -5.67 13.71 -4.09
N LEU A 95 -5.37 12.52 -4.60
CA LEU A 95 -6.32 11.45 -4.88
C LEU A 95 -6.04 10.26 -3.97
N ASP A 96 -7.07 9.58 -3.47
CA ASP A 96 -6.87 8.43 -2.57
C ASP A 96 -6.14 7.28 -3.27
N ALA A 97 -6.46 7.02 -4.54
CA ALA A 97 -5.79 6.05 -5.39
C ALA A 97 -5.60 6.58 -6.81
N VAL A 98 -4.49 6.21 -7.47
CA VAL A 98 -4.19 6.57 -8.86
C VAL A 98 -3.77 5.35 -9.65
N LEU A 99 -4.41 5.12 -10.80
CA LEU A 99 -3.92 4.24 -11.86
C LEU A 99 -3.24 5.11 -12.93
N TYR A 100 -1.92 5.05 -12.99
CA TYR A 100 -1.14 5.72 -14.02
C TYR A 100 -0.85 4.74 -15.17
N LEU A 101 -1.46 4.98 -16.33
CA LEU A 101 -1.17 4.23 -17.56
C LEU A 101 -0.05 4.96 -18.31
N ALA A 102 1.09 4.27 -18.47
CA ALA A 102 2.30 4.84 -19.06
C ALA A 102 2.74 4.02 -20.26
N GLU A 103 3.14 4.70 -21.34
CA GLU A 103 3.91 4.07 -22.41
C GLU A 103 5.30 3.67 -21.91
N LYS A 104 6.00 2.81 -22.66
CA LYS A 104 7.34 2.32 -22.29
C LYS A 104 8.27 3.48 -21.93
N ASP A 105 8.40 4.47 -22.81
CA ASP A 105 9.30 5.60 -22.64
C ASP A 105 8.93 6.46 -21.42
N HIS A 106 7.63 6.59 -21.13
CA HIS A 106 7.14 7.30 -19.95
C HIS A 106 7.54 6.55 -18.66
N ALA A 107 7.40 5.22 -18.64
CA ALA A 107 7.78 4.39 -17.49
C ALA A 107 9.30 4.38 -17.26
N GLU A 108 10.10 4.26 -18.32
CA GLU A 108 11.56 4.33 -18.25
C GLU A 108 12.03 5.70 -17.73
N THR A 109 11.37 6.76 -18.18
CA THR A 109 11.75 8.12 -17.77
C THR A 109 11.32 8.42 -16.34
N LEU A 110 10.15 7.92 -15.90
CA LEU A 110 9.77 7.93 -14.48
C LEU A 110 10.82 7.24 -13.61
N LEU A 111 11.30 6.06 -14.02
CA LEU A 111 12.33 5.31 -13.30
C LEU A 111 13.66 6.07 -13.20
N ARG A 112 14.02 6.83 -14.25
CA ARG A 112 15.21 7.69 -14.27
C ARG A 112 15.08 8.95 -13.41
N GLY A 113 13.86 9.35 -13.05
CA GLY A 113 13.59 10.48 -12.15
C GLY A 113 13.12 11.74 -12.89
N ALA A 114 13.02 12.86 -12.16
CA ALA A 114 12.31 14.07 -12.59
C ALA A 114 13.19 15.12 -13.29
N GLU A 115 14.35 14.73 -13.83
CA GLU A 115 15.26 15.67 -14.49
C GLU A 115 14.73 16.15 -15.84
N THR A 116 13.98 15.30 -16.54
CA THR A 116 13.33 15.62 -17.81
C THR A 116 11.87 16.01 -17.61
N GLU A 117 11.28 16.72 -18.57
CA GLU A 117 9.85 17.04 -18.58
C GLU A 117 8.99 15.78 -18.45
N LEU A 118 9.31 14.76 -19.23
CA LEU A 118 8.61 13.49 -19.21
C LEU A 118 8.74 12.76 -17.85
N GLY A 119 9.91 12.85 -17.22
CA GLY A 119 10.13 12.36 -15.86
C GLY A 119 9.31 13.12 -14.82
N ARG A 120 9.16 14.45 -14.97
CA ARG A 120 8.30 15.27 -14.10
C ARG A 120 6.84 14.92 -14.23
N ILE A 121 6.37 14.58 -15.44
CA ILE A 121 4.99 14.08 -15.65
C ILE A 121 4.78 12.80 -14.83
N GLY A 122 5.69 11.83 -14.94
CA GLY A 122 5.63 10.62 -14.13
C GLY A 122 5.66 10.91 -12.63
N TYR A 123 6.57 11.77 -12.18
CA TYR A 123 6.68 12.17 -10.77
C TYR A 123 5.38 12.81 -10.25
N VAL A 124 4.76 13.70 -11.04
CA VAL A 124 3.47 14.28 -10.69
C VAL A 124 2.42 13.18 -10.58
N ALA A 125 2.33 12.26 -11.55
CA ALA A 125 1.35 11.17 -11.51
C ALA A 125 1.46 10.32 -10.22
N VAL A 126 2.67 9.95 -9.82
CA VAL A 126 2.91 9.14 -8.62
C VAL A 126 2.60 9.92 -7.34
N THR A 127 2.97 11.20 -7.27
CA THR A 127 2.76 12.03 -6.06
C THR A 127 1.33 12.52 -5.87
N ARG A 128 0.41 12.26 -6.82
CA ARG A 128 -1.03 12.48 -6.61
C ARG A 128 -1.67 11.40 -5.75
N ALA A 129 -1.12 10.20 -5.71
CA ALA A 129 -1.66 9.11 -4.91
C ALA A 129 -1.36 9.32 -3.41
N ARG A 130 -2.42 9.35 -2.61
CA ARG A 130 -2.32 9.39 -1.14
C ARG A 130 -2.05 8.01 -0.56
N ASN A 131 -2.83 7.01 -0.98
CA ASN A 131 -2.82 5.68 -0.37
C ASN A 131 -2.31 4.59 -1.31
N LEU A 132 -2.69 4.64 -2.59
CA LEU A 132 -2.38 3.59 -3.57
C LEU A 132 -1.98 4.16 -4.93
N VAL A 133 -0.85 3.68 -5.47
CA VAL A 133 -0.47 3.93 -6.87
C VAL A 133 -0.36 2.60 -7.61
N TRP A 134 -1.05 2.51 -8.74
CA TRP A 134 -0.89 1.45 -9.72
C TRP A 134 -0.24 2.03 -10.97
N LEU A 135 0.77 1.33 -11.49
CA LEU A 135 1.41 1.66 -12.75
C LEU A 135 1.04 0.58 -13.77
N GLY A 136 0.29 0.97 -14.79
CA GLY A 136 0.04 0.13 -15.96
C GLY A 136 1.08 0.41 -17.02
N VAL A 137 1.76 -0.63 -17.49
CA VAL A 137 2.71 -0.57 -18.62
C VAL A 137 2.28 -1.55 -19.72
N PRO A 138 2.65 -1.33 -20.99
CA PRO A 138 2.38 -2.27 -22.05
C PRO A 138 3.01 -3.62 -21.75
N THR A 139 2.28 -4.71 -22.01
CA THR A 139 2.78 -6.09 -21.83
C THR A 139 4.08 -6.33 -22.61
N THR A 140 4.20 -5.73 -23.79
CA THR A 140 5.40 -5.79 -24.65
C THR A 140 6.66 -5.16 -24.01
N ALA A 141 6.50 -4.31 -23.01
CA ALA A 141 7.59 -3.65 -22.29
C ALA A 141 7.80 -4.21 -20.87
N LEU A 142 6.90 -5.07 -20.38
CA LEU A 142 6.90 -5.51 -18.99
C LEU A 142 8.17 -6.24 -18.60
N ASP A 143 8.64 -7.18 -19.43
CA ASP A 143 9.84 -7.97 -19.11
C ASP A 143 11.10 -7.10 -18.99
N ALA A 144 11.20 -6.03 -19.77
CA ALA A 144 12.30 -5.08 -19.68
C ALA A 144 12.19 -4.15 -18.46
N LEU A 145 10.98 -3.75 -18.09
CA LEU A 145 10.73 -2.80 -17.01
C LEU A 145 10.66 -3.45 -15.62
N ARG A 146 10.24 -4.71 -15.55
CA ARG A 146 9.99 -5.46 -14.30
C ARG A 146 11.14 -5.37 -13.30
N PRO A 147 12.41 -5.68 -13.65
CA PRO A 147 13.50 -5.65 -12.68
C PRO A 147 13.69 -4.27 -12.04
N ALA A 148 13.58 -3.21 -12.85
CA ALA A 148 13.75 -1.84 -12.39
C ALA A 148 12.57 -1.37 -11.52
N LEU A 149 11.34 -1.77 -11.87
CA LEU A 149 10.13 -1.48 -11.09
C LEU A 149 10.18 -2.15 -9.71
N VAL A 150 10.52 -3.44 -9.67
CA VAL A 150 10.66 -4.19 -8.41
C VAL A 150 11.77 -3.60 -7.54
N ALA A 151 12.91 -3.22 -8.12
CA ALA A 151 13.99 -2.55 -7.40
C ALA A 151 13.58 -1.19 -6.79
N ARG A 152 12.52 -0.54 -7.33
CA ARG A 152 11.95 0.70 -6.81
C ARG A 152 10.74 0.49 -5.88
N GLY A 153 10.46 -0.77 -5.50
CA GLY A 153 9.44 -1.11 -4.51
C GLY A 153 8.04 -1.34 -5.07
N PHE A 154 7.88 -1.41 -6.39
CA PHE A 154 6.63 -1.89 -6.98
C PHE A 154 6.45 -3.39 -6.73
N SER A 155 5.20 -3.81 -6.56
CA SER A 155 4.81 -5.21 -6.44
C SER A 155 3.85 -5.56 -7.58
N GLU A 156 4.01 -6.73 -8.19
CA GLU A 156 3.08 -7.20 -9.21
C GLU A 156 1.74 -7.58 -8.57
N VAL A 157 0.65 -7.17 -9.22
CA VAL A 157 -0.70 -7.55 -8.79
C VAL A 157 -1.05 -8.86 -9.48
N GLY A 158 -1.40 -9.90 -8.72
CA GLY A 158 -1.87 -11.18 -9.25
C GLY A 158 -0.87 -12.34 -9.26
N VAL A 159 0.30 -12.19 -8.65
CA VAL A 159 1.17 -13.35 -8.32
C VAL A 159 0.87 -13.73 -6.87
N ALA A 160 0.03 -14.74 -6.70
CA ALA A 160 -0.17 -15.47 -5.45
C ALA A 160 0.92 -16.54 -5.29
#